data_AF-A0A351F5Q3-F1
#
_entry.id   AF-A0A351F5Q3-F1
#
_cell.length_a   1.000
_cell.length_b   1.000
_cell.length_c   1.000
_cell.angle_alpha   90.00
_cell.angle_beta   90.00
_cell.angle_gamma   90.00
#
_symmetry.space_group_name_H-M   'P 1'
#
loop_
_entity.id
_entity.type
_entity.pdbx_description
1 polymer ?
#
loop_
_entity_poly.entity_id
_entity_poly.type
_entity_poly.pdbx_seq_one_letter_code
_entity_poly.pdbx_strand_id
1 'polypeptide(L)' 'MRNTYETPLNSRYASKEMQYLFSPDFKFKTWRRLWIALAESEMELGLNITQEQVDELKAHAEDINYDVATEREKLVRHD' A
#
# COMPACT_ATOMS: atom_id res chain seq x y z
N MET A 1 12.51 22.11 6.76
CA MET A 1 12.51 22.23 8.24
C MET A 1 13.75 21.50 8.77
N ARG A 2 14.47 22.03 9.77
CA ARG A 2 15.64 21.36 10.41
C ARG A 2 15.41 21.13 11.92
N ASN A 3 14.15 21.22 12.36
CA ASN A 3 13.73 21.13 13.77
C ASN A 3 13.07 19.77 14.10
N THR A 4 13.14 18.81 13.20
CA THR A 4 12.60 17.45 13.36
C THR A 4 13.71 16.43 13.13
N TYR A 5 13.65 15.31 13.86
CA TYR A 5 14.60 14.21 13.69
C TYR A 5 14.54 13.65 12.27
N GLU A 6 15.70 13.40 11.68
CA GLU A 6 15.86 12.71 10.40
C GLU A 6 16.96 11.66 10.56
N THR A 7 16.77 10.49 9.95
CA THR A 7 17.82 9.47 9.93
C THR A 7 18.80 9.73 8.77
N PRO A 8 20.12 9.75 9.01
CA PRO A 8 21.10 9.96 7.96
C PRO A 8 21.14 8.81 6.94
N LEU A 9 20.59 7.63 7.30
CA LEU A 9 20.36 6.55 6.35
C LEU A 9 19.45 7.01 5.21
N ASN A 10 18.33 7.68 5.54
CA ASN A 10 17.39 8.15 4.52
C ASN A 10 17.85 9.45 3.86
N SER A 11 18.46 10.38 4.59
CA SER A 11 18.78 11.71 4.03
C SER A 11 20.13 11.80 3.32
N ARG A 12 21.06 10.85 3.54
CA ARG A 12 22.44 10.95 3.02
C ARG A 12 23.05 9.66 2.47
N TYR A 13 22.81 8.52 3.12
CA TYR A 13 23.63 7.33 2.87
C TYR A 13 22.98 6.26 1.99
N ALA A 14 21.69 5.97 2.16
CA ALA A 14 21.03 4.91 1.41
C ALA A 14 20.77 5.34 -0.05
N SER A 15 20.81 4.37 -0.96
CA SER A 15 20.44 4.59 -2.36
C SER A 15 18.93 4.84 -2.51
N LYS A 16 18.51 5.46 -3.62
CA LYS A 16 17.10 5.76 -3.88
C LYS A 16 16.23 4.50 -3.92
N GLU A 17 16.78 3.42 -4.47
CA GLU A 17 16.09 2.13 -4.59
C GLU A 17 15.81 1.54 -3.20
N MET A 18 16.80 1.60 -2.29
CA MET A 18 16.64 1.10 -0.93
C MET A 18 15.65 1.96 -0.13
N GLN A 19 15.68 3.28 -0.31
CA GLN A 19 14.70 4.18 0.30
C GLN A 19 13.27 3.86 -0.17
N TYR A 20 13.10 3.58 -1.46
CA TYR A 20 11.81 3.21 -2.02
C TYR A 20 11.29 1.87 -1.48
N LEU A 21 12.14 0.85 -1.38
CA LEU A 21 11.74 -0.47 -0.87
C LEU A 21 11.14 -0.41 0.55
N PHE A 22 11.61 0.50 1.39
CA PHE A 22 11.09 0.72 2.73
C PHE A 22 10.12 1.91 2.83
N SER A 23 9.71 2.48 1.69
CA SER A 23 8.76 3.57 1.67
C SER A 23 7.32 3.10 1.97
N PRO A 24 6.46 3.97 2.50
CA PRO A 24 5.03 3.69 2.61
C PRO A 24 4.39 3.33 1.26
N ASP A 25 4.86 3.93 0.16
CA ASP A 25 4.33 3.66 -1.18
C ASP A 25 4.55 2.21 -1.60
N PHE A 26 5.79 1.72 -1.46
CA PHE A 26 6.09 0.32 -1.72
C PHE A 26 5.30 -0.62 -0.78
N LYS A 27 5.19 -0.30 0.52
CA LYS A 27 4.41 -1.09 1.50
C LYS A 27 2.95 -1.22 1.06
N PHE A 28 2.24 -0.10 0.89
CA PHE A 28 0.79 -0.12 0.69
C PHE A 28 0.37 -0.58 -0.71
N LYS A 29 1.19 -0.32 -1.75
CA LYS A 29 0.98 -0.92 -3.06
C LYS A 29 1.19 -2.43 -3.02
N THR A 30 2.19 -2.89 -2.28
CA THR A 30 2.40 -4.32 -2.06
C THR A 30 1.22 -4.95 -1.32
N TRP A 31 0.61 -4.28 -0.34
CA TRP A 31 -0.63 -4.74 0.30
C TRP A 31 -1.78 -4.91 -0.70
N ARG A 32 -2.00 -3.92 -1.59
CA ARG A 32 -3.02 -4.04 -2.64
C ARG A 32 -2.75 -5.20 -3.57
N ARG A 33 -1.50 -5.44 -3.96
CA ARG A 33 -1.10 -6.61 -4.75
C ARG A 33 -1.42 -7.92 -4.05
N LEU A 34 -1.23 -8.01 -2.73
CA LEU A 34 -1.59 -9.18 -1.94
C LEU A 34 -3.12 -9.38 -1.89
N TRP A 35 -3.90 -8.31 -1.72
CA TRP A 35 -5.37 -8.40 -1.76
C TRP A 35 -5.91 -8.79 -3.13
N ILE A 36 -5.32 -8.30 -4.22
CA ILE A 36 -5.67 -8.74 -5.58
C ILE A 36 -5.40 -10.23 -5.73
N ALA A 37 -4.20 -10.70 -5.35
CA ALA A 37 -3.85 -12.11 -5.44
C ALA A 37 -4.77 -13.00 -4.59
N LEU A 38 -5.18 -12.51 -3.41
CA LEU A 38 -6.16 -13.19 -2.56
C LEU A 38 -7.51 -13.28 -3.27
N ALA A 39 -8.05 -12.17 -3.76
CA ALA A 39 -9.35 -12.13 -4.44
C ALA A 39 -9.37 -12.99 -5.72
N GLU A 40 -8.29 -12.99 -6.50
CA GLU A 40 -8.12 -13.87 -7.66
C GLU A 40 -8.18 -15.35 -7.25
N SER A 41 -7.46 -15.72 -6.19
CA SER A 41 -7.41 -17.10 -5.69
C SER A 41 -8.77 -17.53 -5.11
N GLU A 42 -9.42 -16.67 -4.35
CA GLU A 42 -10.75 -16.92 -3.78
C GLU A 42 -11.82 -17.09 -4.88
N MET A 43 -11.75 -16.27 -5.93
CA MET A 43 -12.61 -16.39 -7.11
C MET A 43 -12.38 -17.73 -7.85
N GLU A 44 -11.12 -18.11 -8.07
CA GLU A 44 -10.76 -19.39 -8.71
C GLU A 44 -11.25 -20.60 -7.90
N LEU A 45 -11.22 -20.49 -6.57
CA LEU A 45 -11.74 -21.52 -5.65
C LEU A 45 -13.28 -21.53 -5.54
N GLY A 46 -13.97 -20.66 -6.26
CA GLY A 46 -15.43 -20.65 -6.37
C GLY A 46 -16.15 -19.84 -5.29
N LEU A 47 -15.45 -18.97 -4.56
CA LEU A 47 -16.12 -17.97 -3.72
C LEU A 47 -16.82 -16.93 -4.61
N ASN A 48 -17.85 -16.28 -4.05
CA ASN A 48 -18.67 -15.30 -4.76
C ASN A 48 -17.94 -13.96 -4.91
N ILE A 49 -16.91 -13.96 -5.75
CA ILE A 49 -16.15 -12.79 -6.18
C ILE A 49 -16.33 -12.68 -7.69
N THR A 50 -16.69 -11.50 -8.17
CA THR A 50 -16.90 -11.24 -9.60
C THR A 50 -15.61 -10.78 -10.26
N GLN A 51 -15.49 -11.04 -11.56
CA GLN A 51 -14.37 -10.53 -12.35
C GLN A 51 -14.30 -8.99 -12.30
N GLU A 52 -15.45 -8.32 -12.30
CA GLU A 52 -15.55 -6.86 -12.22
C GLU A 52 -14.92 -6.30 -10.93
N GLN A 53 -15.12 -6.97 -9.78
CA GLN A 53 -14.50 -6.59 -8.51
C GLN A 53 -12.97 -6.75 -8.55
N VAL A 54 -12.46 -7.85 -9.14
CA VAL A 54 -11.02 -8.06 -9.29
C VAL A 54 -10.40 -7.02 -10.23
N ASP A 55 -11.10 -6.69 -11.32
CA ASP A 55 -10.64 -5.71 -12.29
C ASP A 55 -10.60 -4.30 -11.70
N GLU A 56 -11.57 -3.94 -10.86
CA GLU A 56 -11.57 -2.68 -10.11
C GLU A 56 -10.37 -2.59 -9.15
N LEU A 57 -10.09 -3.66 -8.40
CA LEU A 57 -8.92 -3.72 -7.51
C LEU A 57 -7.60 -3.51 -8.30
N LYS A 58 -7.48 -4.14 -9.47
CA LYS A 58 -6.31 -4.00 -10.36
C LYS A 58 -6.19 -2.59 -10.94
N ALA A 59 -7.29 -2.00 -11.39
CA ALA A 59 -7.31 -0.66 -11.96
C ALA A 59 -6.76 0.39 -10.96
N HIS A 60 -7.00 0.17 -9.68
CA HIS A 60 -6.55 1.06 -8.61
C HIS A 60 -5.36 0.52 -7.81
N ALA A 61 -4.62 -0.49 -8.28
CA ALA A 61 -3.54 -1.10 -7.50
C ALA A 61 -2.47 -0.09 -7.03
N GLU A 62 -2.23 0.96 -7.82
CA GLU A 62 -1.21 1.97 -7.58
C GLU A 62 -1.75 3.27 -6.92
N ASP A 63 -3.07 3.42 -6.82
CA ASP A 63 -3.74 4.67 -6.44
C ASP A 63 -3.98 4.79 -4.91
N ILE A 64 -2.92 5.07 -4.14
CA ILE A 64 -3.03 5.17 -2.67
C ILE A 64 -3.58 6.55 -2.24
N ASN A 65 -4.76 6.56 -1.63
CA ASN A 65 -5.34 7.77 -1.03
C ASN A 65 -4.88 7.91 0.44
N TYR A 66 -3.70 8.51 0.62
CA TYR A 66 -3.05 8.64 1.93
C TYR A 66 -3.83 9.50 2.92
N ASP A 67 -4.52 10.54 2.45
CA ASP A 67 -5.30 11.43 3.31
C ASP A 67 -6.48 10.67 3.94
N VAL A 68 -7.19 9.89 3.12
CA VAL A 68 -8.28 9.04 3.61
C VAL A 68 -7.77 7.94 4.54
N ALA A 69 -6.63 7.32 4.21
CA ALA A 69 -6.02 6.31 5.07
C ALA A 69 -5.66 6.87 6.45
N THR A 70 -5.05 8.06 6.50
CA THR A 70 -4.67 8.74 7.74
C THR A 70 -5.90 9.08 8.60
N GLU A 71 -6.95 9.62 7.99
CA GLU A 71 -8.19 9.91 8.70
C GLU A 71 -8.87 8.64 9.22
N ARG A 72 -8.85 7.55 8.44
CA ARG A 72 -9.39 6.26 8.87
C ARG A 72 -8.59 5.66 10.01
N GLU A 73 -7.26 5.59 9.91
CA GLU A 73 -6.37 5.08 10.97
C GLU A 73 -6.61 5.81 12.30
N LYS A 74 -6.79 7.14 12.24
CA LYS A 74 -7.11 7.94 13.44
C LYS A 74 -8.43 7.55 14.10
N LEU A 75 -9.43 7.18 13.29
CA LEU A 75 -10.75 6.75 13.77
C LEU A 75 -10.74 5.31 14.30
N VAL A 76 -10.17 4.37 13.54
CA VAL A 76 -10.23 2.93 13.87
C VAL A 76 -9.05 2.43 14.71
N ARG A 77 -8.00 3.24 14.85
CA ARG A 77 -6.76 2.93 15.59
C ARG A 77 -6.00 1.72 15.06
N HIS A 78 -6.08 1.51 13.74
CA HIS A 78 -5.44 0.43 13.01
C HIS A 78 -5.07 0.93 11.61
N ASP A 79 -3.85 0.61 11.16
CA ASP A 79 -3.31 0.99 9.84
C ASP A 79 -3.84 0.10 8.69
#